data_AF-W1XVP3-F1
#
_entry.id   AF-W1XVP3-F1
#
_cell.length_a   1.000
_cell.length_b   1.000
_cell.length_c   1.000
_cell.angle_alpha   90.00
_cell.angle_beta   90.00
_cell.angle_gamma   90.00
#
_symmetry.space_group_name_H-M   'P 1'
#
loop_
_entity.id
_entity.type
_entity.pdbx_description
1 polymer ?
#
loop_
_entity_poly.entity_id
_entity_poly.type
_entity_poly.pdbx_seq_one_letter_code
_entity_poly.pdbx_strand_id
1 'polypeptide(L)'
;GINAHKFNKVIPRMTVAYNNRDHRKILVIDGQISYTGGINLADEYINHIERFGHWKDSGIRIDGPATQAFTRLFLMNWYINRGEIS
;
A
#
# COMPACT_ATOMS: atom_id res chain seq x y z
N GLY A 1 -15.61 -9.93 4.71
CA GLY A 1 -15.63 -8.48 5.02
C GLY A 1 -14.30 -7.84 4.64
N ILE A 2 -14.08 -6.56 4.96
CA ILE A 2 -12.80 -5.85 4.72
C ILE A 2 -12.03 -5.75 6.04
N ASN A 3 -10.76 -6.17 6.05
CA ASN A 3 -9.85 -6.00 7.18
C ASN A 3 -8.80 -4.93 6.86
N ALA A 4 -8.63 -3.95 7.72
CA ALA A 4 -7.62 -2.90 7.58
C ALA A 4 -6.79 -2.80 8.86
N HIS A 5 -5.48 -2.58 8.70
CA HIS A 5 -4.57 -2.44 9.83
C HIS A 5 -3.64 -1.24 9.61
N LYS A 6 -3.38 -0.47 10.68
CA LYS A 6 -2.54 0.74 10.60
C LYS A 6 -1.06 0.36 10.66
N PHE A 7 -0.28 0.84 9.70
CA PHE A 7 1.17 0.78 9.78
C PHE A 7 1.69 1.79 10.82
N ASN A 8 2.61 1.36 11.68
CA ASN A 8 3.32 2.19 12.66
C ASN A 8 2.40 3.07 13.53
N LYS A 9 1.82 2.50 14.60
CA LYS A 9 0.90 3.19 15.51
C LYS A 9 1.54 4.46 16.07
N VAL A 10 0.84 5.60 15.95
CA VAL A 10 1.30 6.89 16.46
C VAL A 10 1.35 6.86 17.99
N ILE A 11 2.50 7.22 18.57
CA ILE A 11 2.73 7.36 20.02
C ILE A 11 3.11 8.83 20.30
N PRO A 12 2.61 9.50 21.33
CA PRO A 12 2.91 10.93 21.55
C PRO A 12 4.31 11.11 22.18
N ARG A 13 5.36 10.80 21.41
CA ARG A 13 6.77 10.91 21.79
C ARG A 13 7.55 11.49 20.63
N MET A 14 8.43 12.46 20.88
CA MET A 14 9.33 12.97 19.84
C MET A 14 10.36 11.89 19.49
N THR A 15 10.26 11.31 18.29
CA THR A 15 11.15 10.26 17.79
C THR A 15 11.33 10.34 16.28
N VAL A 16 12.54 10.02 15.80
CA VAL A 16 12.85 9.89 14.37
C VAL A 16 12.16 8.67 13.73
N ALA A 17 11.63 7.74 14.54
CA ALA A 17 10.93 6.56 14.06
C ALA A 17 9.70 6.89 13.19
N TYR A 18 9.14 8.09 13.30
CA TYR A 18 8.04 8.54 12.42
C TYR A 18 8.44 8.79 10.98
N ASN A 19 9.74 8.95 10.71
CA ASN A 19 10.23 9.03 9.33
C ASN A 19 10.21 7.65 8.65
N ASN A 20 10.09 6.56 9.41
CA ASN A 20 9.87 5.24 8.84
C ASN A 20 8.40 5.10 8.42
N ARG A 21 8.16 5.35 7.13
CA ARG A 21 6.83 5.28 6.50
C ARG A 21 6.84 4.18 5.44
N ASP A 22 5.76 3.43 5.37
CA ASP A 22 5.54 2.57 4.21
C ASP A 22 5.05 3.42 3.03
N HIS A 23 5.89 3.55 2.02
CA HIS A 23 5.57 4.33 0.82
C HIS A 23 5.13 3.46 -0.36
N ARG A 24 5.11 2.13 -0.20
CA ARG A 24 4.76 1.18 -1.26
C ARG A 24 3.25 1.21 -1.48
N LYS A 25 2.81 1.31 -2.74
CA LYS A 25 1.42 1.11 -3.13
C LYS A 25 1.34 -0.21 -3.86
N ILE A 26 0.68 -1.18 -3.25
CA ILE A 26 0.62 -2.55 -3.74
C ILE A 26 -0.82 -3.01 -3.66
N LEU A 27 -1.36 -3.49 -4.78
CA LEU A 27 -2.59 -4.25 -4.84
C LEU A 27 -2.25 -5.65 -5.35
N VAL A 28 -2.72 -6.68 -4.66
CA VAL A 28 -2.59 -8.07 -5.06
C VAL A 28 -3.97 -8.69 -5.08
N ILE A 29 -4.31 -9.36 -6.17
CA ILE A 29 -5.59 -10.04 -6.37
C ILE A 29 -5.31 -11.52 -6.54
N ASP A 30 -5.79 -12.32 -5.58
CA ASP A 30 -5.71 -13.79 -5.53
C ASP A 30 -4.30 -14.39 -5.72
N GLY A 31 -3.25 -13.58 -5.49
CA GLY A 31 -1.86 -13.96 -5.74
C GLY A 31 -1.49 -14.10 -7.22
N GLN A 32 -2.37 -13.68 -8.14
CA GLN A 32 -2.20 -13.87 -9.59
C GLN A 32 -1.92 -12.56 -10.34
N ILE A 33 -2.57 -11.48 -9.92
CA ILE A 33 -2.40 -10.14 -10.50
C ILE A 33 -1.88 -9.20 -9.43
N SER A 34 -0.86 -8.41 -9.75
CA SER A 34 -0.46 -7.27 -8.91
C SER A 34 -0.44 -5.95 -9.68
N TYR A 35 -0.68 -4.88 -8.93
CA TYR A 35 -0.46 -3.51 -9.36
C TYR A 35 0.50 -2.82 -8.39
N THR A 36 1.41 -2.02 -8.94
CA THR A 36 2.32 -1.17 -8.17
C THR A 36 2.67 0.09 -8.97
N GLY A 37 3.13 1.14 -8.29
CA GLY A 37 3.43 2.43 -8.91
C GLY A 37 3.44 3.57 -7.89
N GLY A 38 3.28 4.80 -8.38
CA GLY A 38 3.10 5.98 -7.51
C GLY A 38 1.65 6.23 -7.08
N ILE A 39 0.69 5.65 -7.83
CA ILE A 39 -0.75 5.92 -7.68
C ILE A 39 -1.25 5.48 -6.29
N ASN A 40 -1.93 6.38 -5.58
CA ASN A 40 -2.61 6.09 -4.32
C ASN A 40 -4.12 5.86 -4.56
N LEU A 41 -4.79 5.25 -3.58
CA LEU A 41 -6.25 5.14 -3.56
C LEU A 41 -6.82 6.36 -2.82
N ALA A 42 -7.20 7.40 -3.56
CA ALA A 42 -7.75 8.63 -3.00
C ALA A 42 -8.61 9.37 -4.04
N ASP A 43 -9.57 10.17 -3.56
CA ASP A 43 -10.49 10.95 -4.39
C ASP A 43 -9.75 11.94 -5.32
N GLU A 44 -8.59 12.44 -4.89
CA GLU A 44 -7.78 13.34 -5.68
C GLU A 44 -7.18 12.64 -6.91
N TYR A 45 -6.86 11.34 -6.84
CA TYR A 45 -6.29 10.59 -7.96
C TYR A 45 -7.31 10.28 -9.08
N ILE A 46 -8.60 10.32 -8.75
CA ILE A 46 -9.70 10.17 -9.73
C ILE A 46 -10.34 11.51 -10.11
N ASN A 47 -9.77 12.63 -9.64
CA ASN A 47 -10.28 13.99 -9.85
C ASN A 47 -11.72 14.20 -9.34
N HIS A 48 -12.15 13.43 -8.33
CA HIS A 48 -13.41 13.72 -7.62
C HIS A 48 -13.27 14.99 -6.76
N ILE A 49 -12.05 15.22 -6.24
CA ILE A 49 -11.65 16.45 -5.56
C ILE A 49 -10.41 17.00 -6.26
N GLU A 50 -10.50 18.22 -6.78
CA GLU A 50 -9.34 18.91 -7.37
C GLU A 50 -8.77 19.93 -6.39
N ARG A 51 -7.80 19.51 -5.57
CA ARG A 51 -7.14 20.39 -4.60
C ARG A 51 -5.85 21.04 -5.11
N PHE A 52 -5.07 20.30 -5.91
CA PHE A 52 -3.74 20.70 -6.38
C PHE A 52 -3.55 20.50 -7.89
N GLY A 53 -4.65 20.43 -8.63
CA GLY A 53 -4.66 20.06 -10.05
C GLY A 53 -4.66 18.54 -10.27
N HIS A 54 -4.40 18.15 -11.51
CA HIS A 54 -4.49 16.77 -11.96
C HIS A 54 -3.20 16.01 -11.68
N TRP A 55 -3.33 14.82 -11.10
CA TRP A 55 -2.20 13.94 -10.83
C TRP A 55 -1.69 13.30 -12.11
N LYS A 56 -0.40 13.48 -12.37
CA LYS A 56 0.33 12.71 -13.36
C LYS A 56 1.20 11.68 -12.65
N ASP A 57 0.80 10.43 -12.73
CA ASP A 57 1.49 9.30 -12.11
C ASP A 57 1.49 8.10 -13.05
N SER A 58 2.20 7.05 -12.68
CA SER A 58 2.31 5.81 -13.44
C SER A 58 2.20 4.60 -12.52
N GLY A 59 1.55 3.57 -13.04
CA GLY A 59 1.45 2.27 -12.43
C GLY A 59 1.70 1.20 -13.46
N ILE A 60 2.14 0.04 -12.98
CA ILE A 60 2.31 -1.17 -13.79
C ILE A 60 1.39 -2.26 -13.26
N ARG A 61 0.83 -3.03 -14.19
CA ARG A 61 0.19 -4.31 -13.90
C ARG A 61 1.19 -5.41 -14.17
N ILE A 62 1.22 -6.40 -13.29
CA ILE A 62 2.06 -7.58 -13.39
C ILE A 62 1.14 -8.79 -13.28
N ASP A 63 1.28 -9.70 -14.23
CA ASP A 63 0.52 -10.95 -14.30
C ASP A 63 1.48 -12.15 -14.18
N GLY A 64 0.98 -13.22 -13.56
CA GLY A 64 1.70 -14.49 -13.48
C GLY A 64 2.70 -14.58 -12.32
N PRO A 65 3.74 -15.42 -12.42
CA PRO A 65 4.58 -15.82 -11.28
C PRO A 65 5.24 -14.66 -10.51
N ALA A 66 5.50 -13.53 -11.19
CA ALA A 66 6.08 -12.35 -10.56
C ALA A 66 5.19 -11.75 -9.47
N THR A 67 3.87 -11.98 -9.50
CA THR A 67 2.92 -11.55 -8.46
C THR A 67 3.22 -12.17 -7.09
N GLN A 68 3.86 -13.34 -7.03
CA GLN A 68 4.18 -14.00 -5.77
C GLN A 68 5.11 -13.16 -4.88
N ALA A 69 6.03 -12.39 -5.47
CA ALA A 69 6.91 -11.48 -4.73
C ALA A 69 6.10 -10.39 -4.01
N PHE A 70 5.09 -9.81 -4.69
CA PHE A 70 4.21 -8.81 -4.12
C PHE A 70 3.30 -9.38 -3.03
N THR A 71 2.79 -10.59 -3.25
CA THR A 71 2.00 -11.32 -2.26
C THR A 71 2.80 -11.53 -0.98
N ARG A 72 4.03 -12.02 -1.11
CA ARG A 72 4.93 -12.22 0.03
C ARG A 72 5.24 -10.91 0.75
N LEU A 73 5.50 -9.84 0.01
CA LEU A 73 5.80 -8.53 0.58
C LEU A 73 4.61 -7.97 1.38
N PHE A 74 3.40 -8.11 0.84
CA PHE A 74 2.17 -7.72 1.54
C PHE A 74 1.97 -8.53 2.82
N LEU A 75 2.06 -9.86 2.74
CA LEU A 75 1.86 -10.75 3.89
C LEU A 75 2.91 -10.55 4.99
N MET A 76 4.17 -10.29 4.62
CA MET A 76 5.21 -9.92 5.58
C MET A 76 4.87 -8.63 6.31
N ASN A 77 4.44 -7.60 5.58
CA ASN A 77 4.03 -6.34 6.19
C ASN A 77 2.79 -6.54 7.08
N TRP A 78 1.82 -7.33 6.62
CA TRP A 78 0.64 -7.67 7.39
C TRP A 78 0.98 -8.34 8.72
N TYR A 79 1.85 -9.37 8.68
CA TYR A 79 2.33 -10.07 9.86
C TYR A 79 3.07 -9.14 10.82
N ILE A 80 3.96 -8.28 10.34
CA ILE A 80 4.71 -7.34 11.19
C ILE A 80 3.76 -6.39 11.94
N ASN A 81 2.68 -5.94 11.31
CA ASN A 81 1.76 -4.99 11.93
C ASN A 81 0.69 -5.67 12.81
N ARG A 82 0.17 -6.83 12.39
CA ARG A 82 -0.92 -7.53 13.09
C ARG A 82 -0.45 -8.60 14.07
N GLY A 83 0.70 -9.24 13.81
CA GLY A 83 1.23 -10.37 14.57
C GLY A 83 0.78 -11.76 14.08
N GLU A 84 -0.04 -11.84 13.04
CA GLU A 84 -0.55 -13.10 12.48
C GLU A 84 -0.83 -13.00 10.98
N ILE A 85 -0.74 -14.13 10.27
CA ILE A 85 -1.22 -14.29 8.89
C ILE A 85 -2.50 -15.12 8.98
N SER A 86 -3.61 -14.57 8.50
CA SER A 86 -4.92 -15.23 8.45
C SER A 86 -5.18 -15.84 7.08
#